data_AF-A0A268T9F9-F1
#
_entry.id   AF-A0A268T9F9-F1
#
_cell.length_a   1.000
_cell.length_b   1.000
_cell.length_c   1.000
_cell.angle_alpha   90.00
_cell.angle_beta   90.00
_cell.angle_gamma   90.00
#
_symmetry.space_group_name_H-M   'P 1'
#
loop_
_entity.id
_entity.type
_entity.pdbx_description
1 polymer ?
#
loop_
_entity_poly.entity_id
_entity_poly.type
_entity_poly.pdbx_seq_one_letter_code
_entity_poly.pdbx_strand_id
1 'polypeptide(L)' 'MTNKDFEAKIKALGLNKKEFAKISCAAYQTVTNWRQIQSIPFWVEPFLSYYEQARELESLLNTLEKCKKDKNDAN' A
#
# COMPACT_ATOMS: atom_id res chain seq x y z
N MET A 1 10.49 -7.31 8.57
CA MET A 1 9.29 -8.17 8.45
C MET A 1 9.63 -9.60 8.00
N THR A 2 8.80 -10.59 8.33
CA THR A 2 8.87 -11.96 7.76
C THR A 2 8.07 -12.06 6.44
N ASN A 3 8.25 -13.17 5.69
CA ASN A 3 7.43 -13.46 4.50
C ASN A 3 5.93 -13.55 4.80
N LYS A 4 5.55 -14.06 5.98
CA LYS A 4 4.14 -14.11 6.39
C LYS A 4 3.60 -12.70 6.64
N ASP A 5 4.37 -11.86 7.31
CA ASP A 5 3.99 -10.47 7.60
C ASP A 5 3.85 -9.66 6.30
N PHE A 6 4.76 -9.85 5.35
CA PHE A 6 4.68 -9.23 4.03
C PHE A 6 3.40 -9.61 3.30
N GLU A 7 3.10 -10.90 3.18
CA GLU A 7 1.89 -11.39 2.49
C GLU A 7 0.61 -10.91 3.18
N ALA A 8 0.59 -10.90 4.53
CA ALA A 8 -0.53 -10.37 5.29
C ALA A 8 -0.71 -8.87 5.07
N LYS A 9 0.37 -8.09 5.09
CA LYS A 9 0.32 -6.63 4.97
C LYS A 9 -0.10 -6.18 3.56
N ILE A 10 0.44 -6.76 2.50
CA ILE A 10 -0.01 -6.43 1.13
C ILE A 10 -1.48 -6.81 0.95
N LYS A 11 -1.94 -7.93 1.50
CA LYS A 11 -3.34 -8.35 1.42
C LYS A 11 -4.27 -7.40 2.19
N ALA A 12 -3.88 -6.94 3.38
CA ALA A 12 -4.63 -5.94 4.15
C ALA A 12 -4.74 -4.61 3.37
N LEU A 13 -3.71 -4.26 2.61
CA LEU A 13 -3.70 -3.13 1.70
C LEU A 13 -4.43 -3.41 0.37
N GLY A 14 -5.09 -4.56 0.20
CA GLY A 14 -5.80 -4.90 -1.03
C GLY A 14 -4.87 -5.10 -2.24
N LEU A 15 -3.59 -5.40 -1.99
CA LEU A 15 -2.58 -5.67 -2.99
C LEU A 15 -2.25 -7.17 -3.06
N ASN A 16 -1.93 -7.64 -4.26
CA ASN A 16 -1.24 -8.89 -4.50
C ASN A 16 0.25 -8.63 -4.85
N LYS A 17 1.06 -9.70 -4.96
CA LYS A 17 2.51 -9.59 -5.24
C LYS A 17 2.81 -8.91 -6.58
N LYS A 18 1.95 -9.08 -7.59
CA LYS A 18 2.12 -8.45 -8.91
C LYS A 18 1.85 -6.95 -8.85
N GLU A 19 0.82 -6.54 -8.12
CA GLU A 19 0.51 -5.13 -7.86
C GLU A 19 1.60 -4.48 -7.02
N PHE A 20 2.04 -5.14 -5.95
CA PHE A 20 3.15 -4.68 -5.13
C PHE A 20 4.43 -4.47 -5.98
N ALA A 21 4.79 -5.45 -6.82
CA ALA A 21 5.93 -5.34 -7.73
C ALA A 21 5.79 -4.12 -8.66
N LYS A 22 4.60 -3.89 -9.21
CA LYS A 22 4.32 -2.73 -10.07
C LYS A 22 4.50 -1.40 -9.33
N ILE A 23 3.94 -1.24 -8.13
CA ILE A 23 3.99 0.05 -7.40
C ILE A 23 5.36 0.33 -6.76
N SER A 24 6.11 -0.71 -6.41
CA SER A 24 7.45 -0.58 -5.84
C SER A 24 8.55 -0.55 -6.89
N CYS A 25 8.19 -0.71 -8.17
CA CYS A 25 9.10 -0.88 -9.30
C CYS A 25 10.08 -2.06 -9.15
N ALA A 26 9.79 -3.01 -8.24
CA ALA A 26 10.54 -4.24 -8.12
C ALA A 26 10.15 -5.21 -9.25
N ALA A 27 11.12 -5.98 -9.75
CA ALA A 27 10.79 -7.05 -10.68
C ALA A 27 9.91 -8.11 -9.99
N TYR A 28 8.81 -8.51 -10.62
CA TYR A 28 7.87 -9.49 -10.05
C TYR A 28 8.57 -10.79 -9.64
N GLN A 29 9.52 -11.26 -10.45
CA GLN A 29 10.33 -12.46 -10.15
C GLN A 29 11.17 -12.29 -8.87
N THR A 30 11.66 -11.08 -8.59
CA THR A 30 12.39 -10.79 -7.35
C THR A 30 11.46 -10.88 -6.14
N VAL A 31 10.25 -10.31 -6.24
CA VAL A 31 9.25 -10.34 -5.16
C VAL A 31 8.78 -11.77 -4.85
N THR A 32 8.60 -12.61 -5.87
CA THR A 32 8.21 -14.02 -5.64
C THR A 32 9.34 -14.83 -5.03
N ASN A 33 10.60 -14.52 -5.37
CA ASN A 33 11.77 -15.23 -4.85
C ASN A 33 12.06 -14.95 -3.36
N TRP A 34 11.57 -13.85 -2.77
CA TRP A 34 11.78 -13.53 -1.34
C TRP A 34 11.34 -14.63 -0.37
N ARG A 35 10.31 -15.41 -0.76
CA ARG A 35 9.85 -16.57 0.00
C ARG A 35 10.86 -17.71 -0.01
N GLN A 36 11.54 -17.92 -1.13
CA GLN A 36 12.50 -19.00 -1.30
C GLN A 36 13.81 -18.69 -0.57
N ILE A 37 14.28 -17.44 -0.67
CA ILE A 37 15.53 -17.00 -0.04
C ILE A 37 15.38 -16.54 1.42
N GLN A 38 14.15 -16.59 1.95
CA GLN A 38 13.79 -16.10 3.30
C GLN A 38 14.36 -14.71 3.61
N SER A 39 14.39 -13.84 2.60
CA SER A 39 15.01 -12.53 2.69
C SER A 39 14.14 -11.51 1.97
N ILE A 40 13.67 -10.54 2.74
CA ILE A 40 12.91 -9.38 2.27
C ILE A 40 13.80 -8.16 2.46
N PRO A 41 13.98 -7.33 1.43
CA PRO A 41 14.75 -6.10 1.56
C PRO A 41 14.18 -5.18 2.65
N PHE A 42 15.06 -4.56 3.43
CA PHE A 42 14.68 -3.68 4.55
C PHE A 42 13.76 -2.52 4.15
N TRP A 43 13.85 -2.04 2.91
CA TRP A 43 13.02 -0.93 2.41
C TRP A 43 11.54 -1.30 2.24
N VAL A 44 11.19 -2.59 2.17
CA VAL A 44 9.80 -3.02 1.93
C VAL A 44 8.88 -2.60 3.07
N GLU A 45 9.39 -2.61 4.30
CA GLU A 45 8.62 -2.24 5.49
C GLU A 45 8.25 -0.75 5.53
N PRO A 46 9.20 0.19 5.45
CA PRO A 46 8.85 1.60 5.36
C PRO A 46 8.05 1.92 4.09
N PHE A 47 8.33 1.28 2.95
CA PHE A 47 7.53 1.48 1.74
C PHE A 47 6.04 1.18 1.97
N LEU A 48 5.72 0.00 2.53
CA LEU A 48 4.33 -0.37 2.81
C LEU A 48 3.69 0.55 3.87
N SER A 49 4.45 1.00 4.86
CA SER A 49 3.96 1.95 5.88
C SER A 49 3.61 3.32 5.27
N TYR A 50 4.44 3.85 4.38
CA TYR A 50 4.16 5.13 3.73
C TYR A 50 3.05 5.01 2.69
N TYR A 51 2.96 3.89 1.99
CA TYR A 51 1.87 3.61 1.07
C TYR A 51 0.50 3.58 1.79
N GLU A 52 0.44 2.95 2.97
CA GLU A 52 -0.75 2.94 3.82
C GLU A 52 -1.16 4.36 4.24
N GLN A 53 -0.21 5.15 4.78
CA GLN A 53 -0.46 6.54 5.18
C GLN A 53 -0.91 7.43 4.02
N ALA A 54 -0.33 7.25 2.83
CA ALA A 54 -0.73 8.01 1.64
C ALA A 54 -2.21 7.74 1.27
N ARG A 55 -2.65 6.48 1.35
CA ARG A 55 -4.04 6.11 1.07
C ARG A 55 -5.02 6.63 2.11
N GLU A 56 -4.64 6.60 3.39
CA GLU A 56 -5.44 7.19 4.46
C GLU A 56 -5.60 8.70 4.25
N LEU A 57 -4.53 9.39 3.87
CA LEU A 57 -4.57 10.81 3.56
C LEU A 57 -5.49 11.11 2.37
N GLU A 58 -5.38 10.36 1.27
CA GLU A 58 -6.29 10.49 0.11
C GLU A 58 -7.75 10.27 0.51
N SER A 59 -8.03 9.28 1.37
CA SER A 59 -9.38 9.03 1.88
C SER A 59 -9.93 10.21 2.70
N LEU A 60 -9.09 10.80 3.55
CA LEU A 60 -9.43 11.95 4.37
C LEU A 60 -9.69 13.19 3.50
N LEU A 61 -8.83 13.46 2.52
CA LEU A 61 -9.02 14.56 1.57
C LEU A 61 -10.33 14.43 0.78
N ASN A 62 -10.60 13.24 0.23
CA ASN A 62 -11.86 12.97 -0.47
C ASN A 62 -13.10 13.19 0.43
N THR A 63 -12.99 12.87 1.71
CA THR A 63 -14.06 13.10 2.68
C THR A 63 -14.26 14.60 2.93
N LEU A 64 -13.18 15.36 3.11
CA LEU A 64 -13.24 16.81 3.27
C LEU A 64 -13.83 17.52 2.05
N GLU A 65 -13.49 17.08 0.84
CA GLU A 65 -14.03 17.62 -0.41
C GLU A 65 -15.54 17.42 -0.52
N LYS A 66 -16.04 16.22 -0.19
CA LYS A 66 -17.48 15.94 -0.14
C LYS A 66 -18.19 16.88 0.83
N CYS A 67 -17.68 17.01 2.06
CA CYS A 67 -18.25 17.91 3.06
C CYS A 67 -18.24 19.39 2.65
N LYS A 68 -17.28 19.83 1.83
CA LYS A 68 -17.26 21.20 1.29
C LYS A 68 -18.34 21.39 0.22
N LYS A 69 -18.53 20.41 -0.66
CA LYS A 69 -19.56 20.46 -1.71
C LYS A 69 -20.96 20.50 -1.11
N ASP A 70 -21.24 19.64 -0.13
CA ASP A 70 -22.55 19.56 0.53
C ASP A 70 -22.94 20.87 1.24
N LYS A 71 -21.97 21.69 1.66
CA LYS A 71 -22.21 23.01 2.27
C LYS A 71 -22.45 24.13 1.26
N ASN A 72 -21.90 24.02 0.05
CA ASN A 72 -22.12 25.01 -1.01
C ASN A 72 -23.46 24.79 -1.73
N ASP A 73 -23.97 23.57 -1.78
CA ASP A 73 -25.28 23.25 -2.39
C ASP A 73 -26.47 23.55 -1.45
N ALA A 74 -26.19 23.90 -0.18
CA ALA A 74 -27.19 24.19 0.85
C ALA A 74 -27.39 25.69 1.14
N ASN A 75 -26.74 26.58 0.38
CA ASN A 75 -26.76 28.03 0.57
C ASN A 75 -27.01 28.76 -0.76
#